data_AF-A0A812T434-F1
#
_entry.id   AF-A0A812T434-F1
#
_cell.length_a   1.000
_cell.length_b   1.000
_cell.length_c   1.000
_cell.angle_alpha   90.00
_cell.angle_beta   90.00
_cell.angle_gamma   90.00
#
_symmetry.space_group_name_H-M   'P 1'
#
loop_
_entity.id
_entity.type
_entity.pdbx_description
1 polymer ?
#
loop_
_entity_poly.entity_id
_entity_poly.type
_entity_poly.pdbx_seq_one_letter_code
_entity_poly.pdbx_strand_id
1 'polypeptide(L)'
;MGEHNEENVREGLGLAIGFTTDTPLPGYCWRVSYVVDTSKRRVIVDLGTTEVADYMPGHNAMTFAGAGLDINEVPKAVWQQSNGLLALTLTGPAGEEAGVGPEMRV
;
A
#
# COMPACT_ATOMS: atom_id res chain seq x y z
N MET A 1 13.76 37.47 8.07
CA MET A 1 12.44 37.03 7.60
C MET A 1 12.68 36.40 6.25
N GLY A 2 12.56 35.08 6.15
CA GLY A 2 12.99 34.31 4.97
C GLY A 2 12.45 32.91 5.07
N GLU A 3 11.14 32.82 4.81
CA GLU A 3 10.41 31.75 4.15
C GLU A 3 10.99 30.34 4.33
N HIS A 4 10.42 29.60 5.29
CA HIS A 4 10.47 28.14 5.27
C HIS A 4 9.79 27.69 3.97
N ASN A 5 10.58 27.23 3.01
CA ASN A 5 10.07 26.56 1.81
C ASN A 5 9.49 25.22 2.28
N GLU A 6 8.22 25.25 2.68
CA GLU A 6 7.39 24.08 2.90
C GLU A 6 7.18 23.41 1.53
N GLU A 7 8.22 22.71 1.08
CA GLU A 7 8.13 21.77 -0.02
C GLU A 7 7.12 20.72 0.42
N ASN A 8 5.87 20.91 -0.02
CA ASN A 8 4.88 19.87 0.02
C ASN A 8 5.54 18.64 -0.62
N VAL A 9 5.84 17.62 0.18
CA VAL A 9 6.23 16.29 -0.31
C VAL A 9 5.01 15.77 -1.09
N ARG A 10 4.93 16.20 -2.34
CA ARG A 10 3.93 15.87 -3.35
C ARG A 10 4.46 14.82 -4.32
N GLU A 11 5.64 14.29 -4.04
CA GLU A 11 6.18 13.14 -4.75
C GLU A 11 5.30 11.94 -4.39
N GLY A 12 4.50 11.51 -5.36
CA GLY A 12 3.61 10.36 -5.22
C GLY A 12 4.39 9.10 -4.85
N LEU A 13 3.77 8.21 -4.07
CA LEU A 13 4.38 6.92 -3.75
C LEU A 13 4.32 6.02 -4.97
N GLY A 14 5.48 5.76 -5.57
CA GLY A 14 5.67 4.77 -6.62
C GLY A 14 6.21 3.45 -6.05
N LEU A 15 5.55 2.34 -6.35
CA LEU A 15 5.97 1.00 -5.94
C LEU A 15 5.94 0.07 -7.15
N ALA A 16 6.95 -0.79 -7.26
CA ALA A 16 6.99 -1.90 -8.21
C ALA A 16 7.27 -3.18 -7.43
N ILE A 17 6.44 -4.19 -7.62
CA ILE A 17 6.53 -5.46 -6.87
C ILE A 17 6.47 -6.61 -7.86
N GLY A 18 7.47 -7.49 -7.77
CA GLY A 18 7.41 -8.83 -8.35
C GLY A 18 6.87 -9.81 -7.31
N PHE A 19 5.98 -10.69 -7.72
CA PHE A 19 5.42 -11.74 -6.87
C PHE A 19 5.19 -13.02 -7.67
N THR A 20 4.96 -14.12 -6.98
CA THR A 20 4.69 -15.42 -7.62
C THR A 20 3.40 -15.98 -7.06
N THR A 21 2.58 -16.59 -7.91
CA THR A 21 1.36 -17.30 -7.49
C THR A 21 1.42 -18.75 -7.97
N ASP A 22 0.85 -19.66 -7.19
CA ASP A 22 0.68 -21.07 -7.54
C ASP A 22 -0.68 -21.35 -8.20
N THR A 23 -1.62 -20.41 -8.06
CA THR A 23 -2.99 -20.49 -8.60
C THR A 23 -3.33 -19.27 -9.47
N PRO A 24 -4.28 -19.42 -10.40
CA PRO A 24 -4.81 -18.30 -11.17
C PRO A 24 -5.63 -17.37 -10.26
N LEU A 25 -5.41 -16.06 -10.37
CA LEU A 25 -6.10 -15.03 -9.60
C LEU A 25 -6.80 -14.05 -10.57
N PRO A 26 -7.99 -14.40 -11.09
CA PRO A 26 -8.73 -13.54 -12.00
C PRO A 26 -9.44 -12.41 -11.26
N GLY A 27 -9.33 -11.19 -11.78
CA GLY A 27 -10.01 -10.02 -11.25
C GLY A 27 -9.48 -9.54 -9.90
N TYR A 28 -8.19 -9.76 -9.62
CA TYR A 28 -7.56 -9.31 -8.37
C TYR A 28 -6.95 -7.92 -8.53
N CYS A 29 -6.87 -7.18 -7.42
CA CYS A 29 -6.11 -5.93 -7.35
C CYS A 29 -5.30 -5.86 -6.06
N TRP A 30 -4.24 -5.05 -6.07
CA TRP A 30 -3.46 -4.78 -4.88
C TRP A 30 -4.00 -3.56 -4.17
N ARG A 31 -4.27 -3.70 -2.87
CA ARG A 31 -4.56 -2.60 -1.96
C ARG A 31 -3.28 -2.21 -1.23
N VAL A 32 -2.96 -0.92 -1.25
CA VAL A 32 -1.78 -0.37 -0.58
C VAL A 32 -2.25 0.43 0.64
N SER A 33 -1.68 0.17 1.80
CA SER A 33 -2.05 0.84 3.04
C SER A 33 -0.83 1.17 3.88
N TYR A 34 -0.88 2.27 4.62
CA TYR A 34 0.12 2.64 5.60
C TYR A 34 -0.42 2.43 7.01
N VAL A 35 0.18 1.50 7.74
CA VAL A 35 -0.24 1.09 9.07
C VAL A 35 0.70 1.72 10.09
N VAL A 36 0.14 2.43 11.05
CA VAL A 36 0.88 3.05 12.13
C VAL A 36 0.31 2.61 13.47
N ASP A 37 1.14 1.97 14.27
CA ASP A 37 0.81 1.62 15.64
C ASP A 37 1.14 2.79 16.55
N THR A 38 0.12 3.50 17.03
CA THR A 38 0.28 4.55 18.03
C THR A 38 0.13 3.95 19.43
N SER A 39 0.58 4.67 20.47
CA SER A 39 0.43 4.23 21.86
C SER A 39 -1.03 3.98 22.30
N LYS A 40 -2.02 4.47 21.55
CA LYS A 40 -3.46 4.31 21.85
C LYS A 40 -4.16 3.27 20.98
N ARG A 41 -3.78 3.20 19.70
CA ARG A 41 -4.44 2.35 18.71
C ARG A 41 -3.60 2.19 17.45
N ARG A 42 -3.90 1.13 16.69
CA ARG A 42 -3.51 1.02 15.29
C ARG A 42 -4.32 1.97 14.43
N VAL A 43 -3.66 2.68 13.54
CA VAL A 43 -4.27 3.49 12.48
C VAL A 43 -3.85 2.91 11.15
N ILE A 44 -4.82 2.70 10.25
CA ILE A 44 -4.58 2.22 8.89
C ILE A 44 -5.01 3.35 7.96
N VAL A 45 -4.08 3.85 7.17
CA VAL A 45 -4.32 4.86 6.14
C VAL A 45 -4.36 4.14 4.80
N ASP A 46 -5.49 4.21 4.11
CA ASP A 46 -5.63 3.66 2.76
C ASP A 46 -4.90 4.57 1.78
N LEU A 47 -3.94 4.02 1.03
CA LEU A 47 -3.20 4.77 0.01
C LEU A 47 -3.83 4.62 -1.38
N GLY A 48 -4.66 3.59 -1.55
CA GLY A 48 -5.37 3.28 -2.78
C GLY A 48 -5.19 1.84 -3.25
N THR A 49 -5.64 1.58 -4.46
CA THR A 49 -5.58 0.27 -5.11
C THR A 49 -4.97 0.36 -6.51
N THR A 50 -4.34 -0.72 -6.97
CA THR A 50 -3.99 -0.87 -8.38
C THR A 50 -5.23 -1.14 -9.22
N GLU A 51 -5.06 -1.11 -10.55
CA GLU A 51 -6.05 -1.65 -11.46
C GLU A 51 -6.28 -3.15 -11.21
N VAL A 52 -7.49 -3.59 -11.55
CA VAL A 52 -7.86 -5.00 -11.53
C VAL A 52 -7.14 -5.71 -12.67
N ALA A 53 -6.52 -6.85 -12.37
CA ALA A 53 -5.78 -7.65 -13.31
C ALA A 53 -6.00 -9.15 -13.07
N ASP A 54 -5.79 -9.93 -14.13
CA ASP A 54 -5.78 -11.39 -14.08
C ASP A 54 -4.34 -11.88 -13.96
N TYR A 55 -4.00 -12.50 -12.83
CA TYR A 55 -2.66 -13.07 -12.62
C TYR A 55 -2.65 -14.57 -12.88
N MET A 56 -1.67 -15.01 -13.66
CA MET A 56 -1.48 -16.43 -13.97
C MET A 56 -0.47 -17.05 -13.01
N PRO A 57 -0.56 -18.37 -12.75
CA PRO A 57 0.47 -19.07 -11.98
C PRO A 57 1.87 -18.81 -12.55
N GLY A 58 2.82 -18.55 -11.66
CA GLY A 58 4.18 -18.16 -12.00
C GLY A 58 4.50 -16.73 -11.59
N HIS A 59 5.52 -16.15 -12.22
CA HIS A 59 6.02 -14.83 -11.88
C HIS A 59 5.14 -13.74 -12.49
N ASN A 60 4.71 -12.81 -11.64
CA ASN A 60 3.90 -11.66 -11.98
C ASN A 60 4.56 -10.40 -11.44
N ALA A 61 4.18 -9.25 -12.00
CA ALA A 61 4.58 -7.96 -11.49
C ALA A 61 3.40 -7.00 -11.45
N MET A 62 3.46 -6.06 -10.53
CA MET A 62 2.53 -4.95 -10.46
C MET A 62 3.28 -3.65 -10.19
N THR A 63 2.69 -2.55 -10.63
CA THR A 63 3.14 -1.21 -10.30
C THR A 63 2.00 -0.42 -9.69
N PHE A 64 2.26 0.24 -8.58
CA PHE A 64 1.35 1.18 -7.96
C PHE A 64 1.95 2.58 -8.06
N ALA A 65 1.16 3.53 -8.57
CA ALA A 65 1.47 4.94 -8.56
C ALA A 65 0.32 5.66 -7.86
N GLY A 66 0.45 5.86 -6.55
CA GLY A 66 -0.54 6.57 -5.75
C GLY A 66 -0.33 8.07 -5.82
N ALA A 67 -1.43 8.83 -5.73
CA ALA A 67 -1.32 10.22 -5.32
C ALA A 67 -0.60 10.25 -3.96
N GLY A 68 0.35 11.17 -3.80
CA GLY A 68 1.08 11.32 -2.53
C GLY A 68 0.11 11.40 -1.36
N LEU A 69 0.53 10.95 -0.19
CA LEU A 69 -0.24 11.09 1.04
C LEU A 69 -0.61 12.56 1.25
N ASP A 70 -1.89 12.92 1.12
CA ASP A 70 -2.33 14.23 1.58
C ASP A 70 -2.25 14.22 3.09
N ILE A 71 -1.24 14.92 3.56
CA ILE A 71 -0.88 15.03 4.95
C ILE A 71 -2.09 15.54 5.76
N ASN A 72 -2.92 16.42 5.17
CA ASN A 72 -4.12 16.97 5.82
C ASN A 72 -5.23 15.93 6.05
N GLU A 73 -5.24 14.85 5.27
CA GLU A 73 -6.19 13.74 5.42
C GLU A 73 -5.71 12.69 6.43
N VAL A 74 -4.43 12.75 6.81
CA VAL A 74 -3.83 11.83 7.77
C VAL A 74 -4.02 12.36 9.21
N PRO A 75 -4.50 11.54 10.17
CA PRO A 75 -4.65 11.99 11.56
C PRO A 75 -3.33 12.45 12.17
N LYS A 76 -3.30 13.62 12.84
CA LYS A 76 -2.09 14.18 13.47
C LYS A 76 -1.29 13.21 14.35
N ALA A 77 -1.97 12.25 14.97
CA ALA A 77 -1.32 11.21 15.79
C ALA A 77 -0.39 10.29 14.98
N VAL A 78 -0.65 10.12 13.68
CA VAL A 78 0.16 9.34 12.73
C VAL A 78 1.39 10.13 12.31
N TRP A 79 1.27 11.44 12.11
CA TRP A 79 2.40 12.32 11.75
C TRP A 79 3.49 12.36 12.81
N GLN A 80 3.10 12.25 14.08
CA GLN A 80 4.02 12.26 15.21
C GLN A 80 4.77 10.94 15.38
N GLN A 81 4.42 9.90 14.61
CA GLN A 81 5.16 8.66 14.61
C GLN A 81 6.28 8.73 13.57
N SER A 82 7.50 8.45 14.01
CA SER A 82 8.67 8.40 13.13
C SER A 82 8.74 7.12 12.29
N ASN A 83 7.80 6.20 12.47
CA ASN A 83 7.77 4.90 11.81
C ASN A 83 6.33 4.42 11.52
N GLY A 84 6.23 3.49 10.58
CA GLY A 84 5.01 2.83 10.17
C GLY A 84 5.35 1.70 9.20
N LEU A 85 4.37 0.88 8.90
CA LEU A 85 4.48 -0.27 8.01
C LEU A 85 3.66 -0.02 6.76
N LEU A 86 4.32 -0.09 5.60
CA LEU A 86 3.63 -0.19 4.33
C LEU A 86 3.13 -1.63 4.16
N ALA A 87 1.81 -1.79 4.08
CA ALA A 87 1.14 -3.07 3.92
C ALA A 87 0.53 -3.15 2.52
N LEU A 88 0.67 -4.33 1.91
CA LEU A 88 0.12 -4.64 0.60
C LEU A 88 -0.74 -5.89 0.71
N THR A 89 -1.99 -5.78 0.31
CA THR A 89 -2.95 -6.86 0.32
C THR A 89 -3.41 -7.14 -1.09
N LEU A 90 -3.36 -8.40 -1.50
CA LEU A 90 -3.93 -8.84 -2.77
C LEU A 90 -5.39 -9.23 -2.54
N THR A 91 -6.32 -8.50 -3.14
CA THR A 91 -7.76 -8.61 -2.90
C THR A 91 -8.46 -9.10 -4.17
N GLY A 92 -9.31 -10.11 -4.01
CA GLY A 92 -10.12 -10.69 -5.07
C GLY A 92 -11.42 -9.92 -5.33
N PRO A 93 -12.14 -10.28 -6.40
CA PRO A 93 -13.34 -9.57 -6.84
C PRO A 93 -14.50 -9.62 -5.84
N ALA A 94 -14.55 -10.61 -4.94
CA ALA A 94 -15.54 -10.67 -3.86
C ALA A 94 -15.06 -10.03 -2.55
N GLY A 95 -13.89 -9.38 -2.57
CA GLY A 95 -13.26 -8.82 -1.38
C GLY A 95 -12.52 -9.86 -0.53
N GLU A 96 -12.31 -11.07 -1.05
CA GLU A 96 -11.47 -12.05 -0.38
C GLU A 96 -10.00 -11.61 -0.42
N GLU A 97 -9.25 -11.84 0.65
CA GLU A 97 -7.80 -11.64 0.64
C GLU A 97 -7.15 -12.94 0.16
N ALA A 98 -6.27 -12.85 -0.83
CA ALA A 98 -5.44 -14.00 -1.19
C ALA A 98 -4.58 -14.32 0.04
N GLY A 99 -4.85 -15.46 0.68
CA GLY A 99 -4.13 -15.88 1.87
C GLY A 99 -2.63 -15.87 1.60
N VAL A 100 -1.90 -15.02 2.33
CA VAL A 100 -0.43 -15.01 2.30
C VAL A 100 0.02 -16.32 2.94
N GLY A 101 0.19 -17.35 2.12
CA GLY A 101 0.86 -18.58 2.52
C GLY A 101 2.29 -18.25 3.00
N PRO A 102 2.85 -18.99 3.98
CA PRO A 102 4.07 -18.62 4.71
C PRO A 102 5.39 -18.61 3.90
N GLU A 103 5.35 -18.50 2.57
CA GLU A 103 6.52 -18.67 1.69
C GLU A 103 6.82 -17.47 0.78
N MET A 104 6.32 -16.28 1.10
CA MET A 104 6.73 -15.05 0.41
C MET A 104 8.09 -14.57 0.95
N ARG A 105 9.18 -15.06 0.36
CA ARG A 105 10.54 -14.54 0.60
C ARG A 105 10.83 -13.38 -0.36
N VAL A 106 11.11 -12.21 0.21
CA VAL A 106 11.71 -11.03 -0.46
C VAL A 106 13.16 -11.32 -0.80
#